data_AF-A0A2E7HCD1-F1
#
_entry.id   AF-A0A2E7HCD1-F1
#
_cell.length_a   1.000
_cell.length_b   1.000
_cell.length_c   1.000
_cell.angle_alpha   90.00
_cell.angle_beta   90.00
_cell.angle_gamma   90.00
#
_symmetry.space_group_name_H-M   'P 1'
#
loop_
_entity.id
_entity.type
_entity.pdbx_description
1 polymer ?
#
loop_
_entity_poly.entity_id
_entity_poly.type
_entity_poly.pdbx_seq_one_letter_code
_entity_poly.pdbx_strand_id
1 'polypeptide(L)'
;MQARSPWPAAPGGALDNEVRAIVTTAAAATAEEPLAEFNFHNIEAYPKLAERGVEVLRFPHAVIEGLCQETTEVVADLAAHDALAREIHDSHMGFLARARAYAPHAELGFLELRQGAEG
;
A
#
# COMPACT_ATOMS: atom_id res chain seq x y z
N MET A 1 -13.81 26.32 -9.89
CA MET A 1 -14.14 24.91 -10.18
C MET A 1 -14.67 24.30 -8.89
N GLN A 2 -15.94 23.89 -8.84
CA GLN A 2 -16.45 23.15 -7.67
C GLN A 2 -15.95 21.71 -7.78
N ALA A 3 -15.23 21.21 -6.77
CA ALA A 3 -14.82 19.83 -6.70
C ALA A 3 -16.06 18.94 -6.60
N ARG A 4 -16.24 18.01 -7.55
CA ARG A 4 -17.29 16.98 -7.45
C ARG A 4 -17.02 16.17 -6.18
N SER A 5 -18.07 15.96 -5.39
CA SER A 5 -18.01 15.08 -4.21
C SER A 5 -17.54 13.69 -4.64
N PRO A 6 -16.53 13.09 -3.98
CA PRO A 6 -16.05 11.74 -4.30
C PRO A 6 -17.01 10.65 -3.82
N TRP A 7 -18.10 11.01 -3.12
CA TRP A 7 -19.05 10.05 -2.55
C TRP A 7 -20.23 9.81 -3.50
N PRO A 8 -20.59 8.54 -3.77
CA PRO A 8 -21.89 8.24 -4.38
C PRO A 8 -23.01 8.72 -3.44
N ALA A 9 -24.16 9.08 -4.00
CA ALA A 9 -25.34 9.38 -3.20
C ALA A 9 -25.70 8.12 -2.39
N ALA A 10 -25.62 8.19 -1.07
CA ALA A 10 -25.95 7.06 -0.19
C ALA A 10 -27.42 6.65 -0.39
N PRO A 11 -27.75 5.35 -0.47
CA PRO A 11 -29.13 4.90 -0.47
C PRO A 11 -29.67 5.02 0.97
N GLY A 12 -30.42 6.08 1.24
CA GLY A 12 -31.09 6.34 2.53
C GLY A 12 -30.53 7.55 3.28
N GLY A 13 -31.00 8.75 2.93
CA GLY A 13 -30.78 9.99 3.68
C GLY A 13 -29.39 10.61 3.47
N ALA A 14 -29.36 11.87 3.03
CA ALA A 14 -28.11 12.62 3.01
C ALA A 14 -27.63 12.84 4.45
N LEU A 15 -26.46 12.30 4.81
CA LEU A 15 -25.73 12.77 5.99
C LEU A 15 -25.47 14.27 5.82
N ASP A 16 -25.72 15.07 6.85
CA ASP A 16 -25.30 16.47 6.84
C ASP A 16 -23.76 16.56 6.70
N ASN A 17 -23.28 17.76 6.36
CA ASN A 17 -21.86 17.94 6.08
C ASN A 17 -20.97 17.71 7.31
N GLU A 18 -21.49 17.94 8.52
CA GLU A 18 -20.76 17.75 9.76
C GLU A 18 -20.57 16.26 10.05
N VAL A 19 -21.64 15.46 9.98
CA VAL A 19 -21.59 14.02 10.15
C VAL A 19 -20.74 13.37 9.06
N ARG A 20 -20.82 13.85 7.81
CA ARG A 20 -19.94 13.35 6.74
C ARG A 20 -18.46 13.64 7.02
N ALA A 21 -18.15 14.82 7.55
CA ALA A 21 -16.78 15.17 7.91
C ALA A 21 -16.27 14.29 9.07
N ILE A 22 -17.10 14.05 10.09
CA ILE A 22 -16.79 13.14 11.19
C ILE A 22 -16.51 11.73 10.66
N VAL A 23 -17.40 11.17 9.83
CA VAL A 23 -17.23 9.82 9.27
C VAL A 23 -16.00 9.73 8.38
N THR A 24 -15.74 10.73 7.53
CA THR A 24 -14.55 10.74 6.66
C THR A 24 -13.27 10.79 7.48
N THR A 25 -13.24 11.61 8.55
CA THR A 25 -12.08 11.74 9.43
C THR A 25 -11.85 10.45 10.23
N ALA A 26 -12.92 9.87 10.78
CA ALA A 26 -12.85 8.61 11.50
C ALA A 26 -12.36 7.47 10.58
N ALA A 27 -12.90 7.37 9.37
CA ALA A 27 -12.47 6.35 8.40
C ALA A 27 -10.99 6.51 8.02
N ALA A 28 -10.51 7.74 7.81
CA ALA A 28 -9.10 7.99 7.54
C ALA A 28 -8.20 7.63 8.73
N ALA A 29 -8.59 8.02 9.95
CA ALA A 29 -7.84 7.67 11.16
C ALA A 29 -7.79 6.16 11.38
N THR A 30 -8.91 5.45 11.23
CA THR A 30 -8.99 3.99 11.36
C THR A 30 -8.24 3.27 10.23
N ALA A 31 -8.01 3.88 9.07
CA ALA A 31 -7.17 3.30 8.03
C ALA A 31 -5.67 3.35 8.38
N GLU A 32 -5.24 4.37 9.15
CA GLU A 32 -3.84 4.60 9.52
C GLU A 32 -3.45 3.95 10.86
N GLU A 33 -4.34 3.92 11.84
CA GLU A 33 -4.08 3.37 13.18
C GLU A 33 -3.56 1.91 13.15
N PRO A 34 -4.14 0.98 12.37
CA PRO A 34 -3.64 -0.39 12.27
C PRO A 34 -2.23 -0.47 11.69
N LEU A 35 -1.82 0.45 10.81
CA LEU A 35 -0.46 0.46 10.27
C LEU A 35 0.57 0.70 11.38
N ALA A 36 0.29 1.64 12.29
CA ALA A 36 1.15 1.91 13.44
C ALA A 36 1.17 0.72 14.42
N GLU A 37 0.02 0.12 14.70
CA GLU A 37 -0.08 -1.06 15.56
C GLU A 37 0.65 -2.27 14.97
N PHE A 38 0.50 -2.54 13.67
CA PHE A 38 1.21 -3.63 12.99
C PHE A 38 2.72 -3.40 13.05
N ASN A 39 3.20 -2.18 12.83
CA ASN A 39 4.62 -1.89 12.93
C ASN A 39 5.15 -2.18 14.34
N PHE A 40 4.48 -1.67 15.38
CA PHE A 40 4.89 -1.91 16.77
C PHE A 40 4.87 -3.40 17.12
N HIS A 41 3.74 -4.08 16.88
CA HIS A 41 3.58 -5.47 17.26
C HIS A 41 4.46 -6.43 16.44
N ASN A 42 4.69 -6.17 15.15
CA ASN A 42 5.58 -6.99 14.33
C ASN A 42 7.03 -6.86 14.79
N ILE A 43 7.49 -5.66 15.16
CA ILE A 43 8.83 -5.45 15.72
C ILE A 43 8.98 -6.22 17.03
N GLU A 44 7.99 -6.17 17.93
CA GLU A 44 7.99 -6.89 19.20
C GLU A 44 7.86 -8.42 19.04
N ALA A 45 7.21 -8.90 17.99
CA ALA A 45 6.96 -10.32 17.75
C ALA A 45 8.11 -11.00 16.98
N TYR A 46 8.78 -10.28 16.09
CA TYR A 46 9.78 -10.86 15.19
C TYR A 46 10.93 -11.59 15.92
N PRO A 47 11.58 -11.04 16.96
CA PRO A 47 12.64 -11.75 17.69
C PRO A 47 12.14 -13.03 18.36
N LYS A 48 10.87 -13.06 18.80
CA LYS A 48 10.24 -14.22 19.47
C LYS A 48 10.07 -15.41 18.53
N LEU A 49 10.09 -15.20 17.21
CA LEU A 49 10.10 -16.29 16.24
C LEU A 49 11.39 -17.11 16.35
N ALA A 50 12.54 -16.44 16.44
CA ALA A 50 13.84 -17.09 16.59
C ALA A 50 13.96 -17.84 17.93
N GLU A 51 13.45 -17.25 19.02
CA GLU A 51 13.38 -17.89 20.34
C GLU A 51 12.58 -19.22 20.31
N ARG A 52 11.63 -19.33 19.39
CA ARG A 52 10.81 -20.54 19.18
C ARG A 52 11.38 -21.49 18.14
N GLY A 53 12.59 -21.22 17.63
CA GLY A 53 13.27 -22.04 16.63
C GLY A 53 12.71 -21.89 15.21
N VAL A 54 12.00 -20.79 14.91
CA VAL A 54 11.52 -20.51 13.55
C VAL A 54 12.65 -19.90 12.72
N GLU A 55 12.89 -20.48 11.54
CA GLU A 55 13.80 -19.94 10.53
C GLU A 55 13.02 -19.12 9.50
N VAL A 56 13.33 -17.83 9.39
CA VAL A 56 12.73 -16.93 8.40
C VAL A 56 13.56 -16.95 7.12
N LEU A 57 13.00 -17.52 6.05
CA LEU A 57 13.66 -17.64 4.75
C LEU A 57 13.16 -16.59 3.75
N ARG A 58 13.99 -16.29 2.77
CA ARG A 58 13.59 -15.53 1.57
C ARG A 58 13.16 -16.48 0.48
N PHE A 59 12.16 -16.08 -0.31
CA PHE A 59 11.85 -16.81 -1.54
C PHE A 59 13.06 -16.79 -2.50
N PRO A 60 13.32 -17.89 -3.21
CA PRO A 60 14.32 -17.92 -4.28
C PRO A 60 14.03 -16.86 -5.35
N HIS A 61 15.08 -16.30 -5.95
CA HIS A 61 14.94 -15.25 -6.97
C HIS A 61 14.02 -15.66 -8.13
N ALA A 62 14.19 -16.87 -8.64
CA ALA A 62 13.35 -17.41 -9.73
C ALA A 62 11.86 -17.48 -9.37
N VAL A 63 11.52 -17.69 -8.08
CA VAL A 63 10.13 -17.67 -7.62
C VAL A 63 9.59 -16.24 -7.64
N ILE A 64 10.37 -15.26 -7.18
CA ILE A 64 9.98 -13.85 -7.23
C ILE A 64 9.83 -13.36 -8.68
N GLU A 65 10.74 -13.73 -9.58
CA GLU A 65 10.66 -13.40 -11.01
C GLU A 65 9.38 -13.97 -11.63
N GLY A 66 9.08 -15.25 -11.39
CA GLY A 66 7.85 -15.87 -11.86
C GLY A 66 6.61 -15.16 -11.35
N LEU A 67 6.53 -14.87 -10.04
CA LEU A 67 5.42 -14.12 -9.45
C LEU A 67 5.25 -12.73 -10.06
N CYS A 68 6.35 -12.01 -10.30
CA CYS A 68 6.33 -10.70 -10.94
C CYS A 68 5.81 -10.76 -12.38
N GLN A 69 6.27 -11.75 -13.16
CA GLN A 69 5.83 -11.95 -14.54
C GLN A 69 4.32 -12.24 -14.59
N GLU A 70 3.87 -13.26 -13.88
CA GLU A 70 2.46 -13.66 -13.85
C GLU A 70 1.55 -12.53 -13.36
N THR A 71 1.96 -11.79 -12.32
CA THR A 71 1.21 -10.63 -11.83
C THR A 71 1.10 -9.55 -12.91
N THR A 72 2.18 -9.30 -13.65
CA THR A 72 2.18 -8.29 -14.72
C THR A 72 1.23 -8.69 -15.85
N GLU A 73 1.25 -9.96 -16.25
CA GLU A 73 0.38 -10.50 -17.30
C GLU A 73 -1.09 -10.42 -16.90
N VAL A 74 -1.46 -10.93 -15.71
CA VAL A 74 -2.86 -10.93 -15.23
C VAL A 74 -3.41 -9.51 -15.09
N VAL A 75 -2.61 -8.57 -14.57
CA VAL A 75 -3.03 -7.17 -14.39
C VAL A 75 -3.19 -6.47 -15.75
N ALA A 76 -2.29 -6.73 -16.70
CA ALA A 76 -2.40 -6.18 -18.05
C ALA A 76 -3.62 -6.72 -18.80
N ASP A 77 -3.89 -8.02 -18.66
CA ASP A 77 -5.07 -8.66 -19.25
C ASP A 77 -6.36 -8.07 -18.68
N LEU A 78 -6.46 -7.87 -17.37
CA LEU A 78 -7.63 -7.22 -16.76
C LEU A 78 -7.84 -5.81 -17.33
N ALA A 79 -6.76 -5.04 -17.48
CA ALA A 79 -6.79 -3.71 -18.06
C ALA A 79 -7.13 -3.70 -19.56
N ALA A 80 -6.91 -4.80 -20.28
CA ALA A 80 -7.27 -4.93 -21.70
C ALA A 80 -8.77 -5.18 -21.91
N HIS A 81 -9.46 -5.75 -20.92
CA HIS A 81 -10.85 -6.21 -21.05
C HIS A 81 -11.88 -5.32 -20.35
N ASP A 82 -11.47 -4.37 -19.51
CA ASP A 82 -12.37 -3.44 -18.82
C ASP A 82 -11.84 -2.00 -18.82
N ALA A 83 -12.68 -1.04 -19.23
CA ALA A 83 -12.27 0.36 -19.39
C ALA A 83 -11.95 1.06 -18.06
N LEU A 84 -12.65 0.71 -16.98
CA LEU A 84 -12.37 1.25 -15.65
C LEU A 84 -11.08 0.62 -15.10
N ALA A 85 -10.88 -0.68 -15.29
CA ALA A 85 -9.64 -1.36 -14.96
C ALA A 85 -8.46 -0.76 -15.70
N ARG A 86 -8.63 -0.38 -16.98
CA ARG A 86 -7.60 0.33 -17.75
C ARG A 86 -7.24 1.68 -17.13
N GLU A 87 -8.24 2.48 -16.78
CA GLU A 87 -8.02 3.78 -16.15
C GLU A 87 -7.27 3.65 -14.81
N ILE A 88 -7.69 2.70 -13.97
CA ILE A 88 -7.05 2.42 -12.68
C ILE A 88 -5.62 1.93 -12.89
N HIS A 89 -5.40 1.00 -13.84
CA HIS A 89 -4.07 0.47 -14.18
C HIS A 89 -3.11 1.60 -14.58
N ASP A 90 -3.53 2.44 -15.54
CA ASP A 90 -2.67 3.48 -16.09
C ASP A 90 -2.34 4.54 -15.02
N SER A 91 -3.32 4.88 -14.15
CA SER A 91 -3.12 5.77 -13.01
C SER A 91 -2.14 5.18 -11.98
N HIS A 92 -2.37 3.93 -11.57
CA HIS A 92 -1.55 3.24 -10.57
C HIS A 92 -0.12 3.06 -11.05
N MET A 93 0.10 2.52 -12.25
CA MET A 93 1.44 2.28 -12.79
C MET A 93 2.20 3.59 -13.02
N GLY A 94 1.51 4.64 -13.47
CA GLY A 94 2.10 5.97 -13.60
C GLY A 94 2.57 6.55 -12.27
N PHE A 95 1.78 6.38 -11.20
CA PHE A 95 2.19 6.82 -9.86
C PHE A 95 3.31 5.95 -9.28
N LEU A 96 3.21 4.61 -9.41
CA LEU A 96 4.20 3.67 -8.92
C LEU A 96 5.60 3.93 -9.51
N ALA A 97 5.68 4.27 -10.80
CA ALA A 97 6.94 4.65 -11.44
C ALA A 97 7.58 5.88 -10.78
N ARG A 98 6.79 6.92 -10.48
CA ARG A 98 7.28 8.12 -9.77
C ARG A 98 7.67 7.81 -8.32
N ALA A 99 6.88 7.01 -7.62
CA ALA A 99 7.16 6.59 -6.25
C ALA A 99 8.48 5.80 -6.17
N ARG A 100 8.70 4.86 -7.09
CA ARG A 100 9.97 4.10 -7.20
C ARG A 100 11.17 4.99 -7.47
N ALA A 101 11.03 5.98 -8.36
CA ALA A 101 12.10 6.93 -8.63
C ALA A 101 12.43 7.81 -7.41
N TYR A 102 11.42 8.12 -6.58
CA TYR A 102 11.60 8.92 -5.37
C TYR A 102 12.14 8.12 -4.18
N ALA A 103 11.81 6.82 -4.07
CA ALA A 103 12.12 5.99 -2.89
C ALA A 103 13.60 6.04 -2.42
N PRO A 104 14.63 5.97 -3.29
CA PRO A 104 16.03 6.08 -2.87
C PRO A 104 16.42 7.45 -2.28
N HIS A 105 15.62 8.49 -2.53
CA HIS A 105 15.80 9.83 -1.95
C HIS A 105 14.93 10.07 -0.71
N ALA A 106 14.24 9.04 -0.24
CA ALA A 106 13.31 9.07 0.87
C ALA A 106 13.62 7.92 1.85
N GLU A 107 12.59 7.18 2.27
CA GLU A 107 12.70 6.13 3.29
C GLU A 107 13.76 5.07 2.96
N LEU A 108 13.79 4.54 1.73
CA LEU A 108 14.77 3.53 1.35
C LEU A 108 16.21 4.06 1.53
N GLY A 109 16.48 5.27 1.03
CA GLY A 109 17.80 5.88 1.18
C GLY A 109 18.18 6.12 2.64
N PHE A 110 17.23 6.55 3.48
CA PHE A 110 17.49 6.71 4.91
C PHE A 110 17.80 5.37 5.60
N LEU A 111 17.07 4.31 5.27
CA LEU A 111 17.29 2.97 5.80
C LEU A 111 18.66 2.41 5.39
N GLU A 112 19.05 2.60 4.13
CA GLU A 112 20.36 2.19 3.61
C GLU A 112 21.50 2.93 4.32
N LEU A 113 21.38 4.25 4.50
CA LEU A 113 22.35 5.06 5.24
C LEU A 113 22.49 4.61 6.70
N ARG A 114 21.37 4.32 7.35
CA ARG A 114 21.35 3.85 8.74
C ARG A 114 22.05 2.50 8.90
N GLN A 115 21.82 1.57 7.98
CA GLN A 115 22.51 0.27 7.99
C GLN A 115 24.00 0.41 7.69
N GLY A 116 24.38 1.32 6.79
CA GLY A 116 25.79 1.56 6.44
C GLY A 116 26.59 2.31 7.51
N ALA A 117 25.94 3.09 8.40
CA ALA A 117 26.59 3.80 9.49
C ALA A 117 26.84 2.92 10.74
N GLU A 118 26.23 1.73 10.79
CA GLU A 118 26.36 0.76 11.89
C GLU A 118 27.35 -0.40 11.57
N GLY A 119 28.10 -0.32 10.46
CA GLY A 119 29.18 -1.24 10.08
C GLY A 119 30.56 -0.60 10.18
#